data_AF-A0ABD6M3S8-F1
#
_entry.id   AF-A0ABD6M3S8-F1
#
_cell.length_a   1.000
_cell.length_b   1.000
_cell.length_c   1.000
_cell.angle_alpha   90.00
_cell.angle_beta   90.00
_cell.angle_gamma   90.00
#
_symmetry.space_group_name_H-M   'P 1'
#
loop_
_entity.id
_entity.type
_entity.pdbx_description
1 polymer ?
#
loop_
_entity_poly.entity_id
_entity_poly.type
_entity_poly.pdbx_seq_one_letter_code
_entity_poly.pdbx_strand_id
1 'polypeptide(L)'
;MKTKLALIALVCSFAVMPAHAINAHYRAQLERSGCTQVSDGDGTCDIHKTKAQNAKAKSGSNAFTADADHVLNQPISTSAEYLLAKGWKPNNGLWKKQGYVLSLKVEADTVVKAQLSKG
;
A
#
# COMPACT_ATOMS: atom_id res chain seq x y z
N MET A 1 30.61 44.06 36.15
CA MET A 1 29.34 44.18 35.40
C MET A 1 29.55 45.17 34.27
N LYS A 2 29.56 44.69 33.01
CA LYS A 2 29.87 45.48 31.81
C LYS A 2 28.86 45.08 30.71
N THR A 3 27.92 46.00 30.49
CA THR A 3 27.13 46.32 29.27
C THR A 3 27.35 45.47 28.00
N LYS A 4 26.25 45.11 27.29
CA LYS A 4 25.85 45.49 25.89
C LYS A 4 24.43 44.89 25.63
N LEU A 5 23.40 45.69 25.32
CA LEU A 5 22.91 46.01 23.95
C LEU A 5 22.84 44.75 23.06
N ALA A 6 21.79 44.38 22.34
CA ALA A 6 20.51 44.98 21.99
C ALA A 6 19.72 43.91 21.17
N LEU A 7 18.40 44.10 21.03
CA LEU A 7 17.57 43.77 19.85
C LEU A 7 17.91 42.49 19.05
N ILE A 8 17.12 41.43 19.23
CA ILE A 8 16.88 40.43 18.17
C ILE A 8 15.37 40.18 18.09
N ALA A 9 14.67 41.14 17.48
CA ALA A 9 13.50 40.85 16.69
C ALA A 9 14.02 40.42 15.32
N LEU A 10 14.12 39.10 15.07
CA LEU A 10 14.51 38.58 13.77
C LEU A 10 13.60 37.41 13.39
N VAL A 11 12.50 37.78 12.75
CA VAL A 11 11.96 37.13 11.53
C VAL A 11 11.92 35.61 11.56
N CYS A 12 10.80 35.04 12.03
CA CYS A 12 10.36 33.73 11.55
C CYS A 12 9.95 33.87 10.07
N SER A 13 10.94 33.79 9.19
CA SER A 13 10.72 33.53 7.78
C SER A 13 10.02 32.19 7.68
N PHE A 14 8.71 32.21 7.47
CA PHE A 14 8.03 31.06 6.87
C PHE A 14 8.69 30.86 5.51
N ALA A 15 9.62 29.90 5.43
CA ALA A 15 10.10 29.39 4.17
C ALA A 15 8.86 28.83 3.46
N VAL A 16 8.30 29.62 2.55
CA VAL A 16 7.33 29.14 1.58
C VAL A 16 8.11 28.11 0.76
N MET A 17 7.98 26.85 1.14
CA MET A 17 8.58 25.75 0.38
C MET A 17 8.08 25.90 -1.05
N PRO A 18 8.96 25.81 -2.06
CA PRO A 18 8.52 25.89 -3.43
C PRO A 18 7.49 24.77 -3.59
N ALA A 19 6.25 25.15 -3.96
CA ALA A 19 5.28 24.21 -4.48
C ALA A 19 6.01 23.47 -5.59
N HIS A 20 6.41 22.21 -5.33
CA HIS A 20 7.25 21.44 -6.23
C HIS A 20 6.63 21.56 -7.61
N ALA A 21 7.34 22.17 -8.54
CA ALA A 21 6.89 22.26 -9.92
C ALA A 21 6.81 20.82 -10.41
N ILE A 22 5.62 20.21 -10.26
CA ILE A 22 5.31 18.90 -10.79
C ILE A 22 5.55 19.06 -12.28
N ASN A 23 6.66 18.50 -12.76
CA ASN A 23 7.06 18.54 -14.15
C ASN A 23 5.81 18.32 -15.02
N ALA A 24 5.57 19.15 -16.03
CA ALA A 24 4.40 19.03 -16.90
C ALA A 24 4.26 17.60 -17.45
N HIS A 25 5.39 16.94 -17.72
CA HIS A 25 5.46 15.54 -18.11
C HIS A 25 4.99 14.58 -17.00
N TYR A 26 5.34 14.85 -15.74
CA TYR A 26 4.87 14.04 -14.61
C TYR A 26 3.37 14.24 -14.34
N ARG A 27 2.84 15.45 -14.49
CA ARG A 27 1.38 15.69 -14.46
C ARG A 27 0.64 14.90 -15.53
N ALA A 28 1.13 14.94 -16.76
CA ALA A 28 0.54 14.18 -17.87
C ALA A 28 0.58 12.67 -17.62
N GLN A 29 1.63 12.16 -16.98
CA GLN A 29 1.71 10.75 -16.58
C GLN A 29 0.70 10.38 -15.50
N LEU A 30 0.51 11.23 -14.48
CA LEU A 30 -0.49 11.02 -13.44
C LEU A 30 -1.91 10.95 -14.05
N GLU A 31 -2.24 11.86 -14.97
CA GLU A 31 -3.55 11.87 -15.65
C GLU A 31 -3.76 10.63 -16.53
N ARG A 32 -2.76 10.25 -17.33
CA ARG A 32 -2.81 9.06 -18.20
C ARG A 32 -2.95 7.76 -17.40
N SER A 33 -2.22 7.66 -16.31
CA SER A 33 -2.19 6.48 -15.44
C SER A 33 -3.36 6.42 -14.46
N GLY A 34 -4.05 7.54 -14.24
CA GLY A 34 -5.10 7.68 -13.22
C GLY A 34 -4.57 7.65 -11.78
N CYS A 35 -3.27 7.89 -11.59
CA CYS A 35 -2.63 7.93 -10.28
C CYS A 35 -2.64 9.35 -9.72
N THR A 36 -2.65 9.47 -8.39
CA THR A 36 -2.24 10.68 -7.69
C THR A 36 -0.77 10.58 -7.31
N GLN A 37 -0.14 11.73 -7.04
CA GLN A 37 1.24 11.77 -6.55
C GLN A 37 1.43 10.94 -5.26
N VAL A 38 0.40 10.90 -4.41
CA VAL A 38 0.38 10.07 -3.20
C VAL A 38 0.35 8.58 -3.56
N SER A 39 -0.57 8.17 -4.45
CA SER A 39 -0.71 6.75 -4.81
C SER A 39 0.47 6.19 -5.63
N ASP A 40 1.20 7.07 -6.31
CA ASP A 40 2.47 6.74 -6.95
C ASP A 40 3.57 6.55 -5.88
N GLY A 41 3.65 7.49 -4.93
CA GLY A 41 4.63 7.44 -3.85
C GLY A 41 4.47 6.27 -2.88
N ASP A 42 3.24 5.81 -2.63
CA ASP A 42 2.96 4.65 -1.78
C ASP A 42 2.91 3.31 -2.54
N GLY A 43 3.10 3.33 -3.87
CA GLY A 43 3.12 2.17 -4.73
C GLY A 43 1.75 1.52 -5.00
N THR A 44 0.64 2.12 -4.55
CA THR A 44 -0.71 1.62 -4.82
C THR A 44 -1.18 1.88 -6.26
N CYS A 45 -0.44 2.69 -7.00
CA CYS A 45 -0.69 3.03 -8.40
C CYS A 45 0.65 3.26 -9.11
N ASP A 46 0.79 2.79 -10.35
CA ASP A 46 2.04 2.89 -11.11
C ASP A 46 1.87 3.86 -12.30
N ILE A 47 2.63 4.95 -12.33
CA ILE A 47 2.52 5.98 -13.37
C ILE A 47 2.94 5.51 -14.76
N HIS A 48 3.73 4.44 -14.84
CA HIS A 48 4.16 3.84 -16.09
C HIS A 48 3.09 2.90 -16.67
N LYS A 49 2.03 2.59 -15.91
CA LYS A 49 0.88 1.82 -16.37
C LYS A 49 -0.26 2.71 -16.88
N THR A 50 -1.14 2.12 -17.67
CA THR A 50 -2.39 2.76 -18.09
C THR A 50 -3.42 2.76 -16.98
N LYS A 51 -4.38 3.70 -17.03
CA LYS A 51 -5.54 3.74 -16.13
C LYS A 51 -6.27 2.40 -16.01
N ALA A 52 -6.46 1.68 -17.12
CA ALA A 52 -7.10 0.37 -17.12
C ALA A 52 -6.27 -0.71 -16.40
N GLN A 53 -4.95 -0.70 -16.57
CA GLN A 53 -4.06 -1.63 -15.87
C GLN A 53 -4.01 -1.34 -14.36
N ASN A 54 -3.97 -0.07 -13.98
CA ASN A 54 -4.03 0.33 -12.56
C ASN A 54 -5.39 0.01 -11.93
N ALA A 55 -6.49 0.18 -12.67
CA ALA A 55 -7.82 -0.23 -12.21
C ALA A 55 -7.90 -1.75 -11.99
N LYS A 56 -7.34 -2.56 -12.90
CA LYS A 56 -7.26 -4.03 -12.74
C LYS A 56 -6.39 -4.44 -11.55
N ALA A 57 -5.27 -3.75 -11.32
CA ALA A 57 -4.41 -3.99 -10.17
C ALA A 57 -5.15 -3.72 -8.86
N LYS A 58 -5.89 -2.60 -8.78
CA LYS A 58 -6.77 -2.28 -7.65
C LYS A 58 -7.87 -3.31 -7.47
N SER A 59 -8.60 -3.69 -8.52
CA SER A 59 -9.69 -4.67 -8.39
C SER A 59 -9.22 -6.08 -8.05
N GLY A 60 -8.09 -6.53 -8.62
CA GLY A 60 -7.51 -7.83 -8.31
C GLY A 60 -6.95 -7.88 -6.89
N SER A 61 -6.18 -6.86 -6.49
CA SER A 61 -5.71 -6.73 -5.11
C SER A 61 -6.87 -6.65 -4.13
N ASN A 62 -7.92 -5.88 -4.41
CA ASN A 62 -9.05 -5.74 -3.49
C ASN A 62 -9.73 -7.07 -3.18
N ALA A 63 -9.87 -7.97 -4.16
CA ALA A 63 -10.46 -9.29 -3.92
C ALA A 63 -9.54 -10.18 -3.07
N PHE A 64 -8.23 -10.17 -3.31
CA PHE A 64 -7.28 -10.97 -2.53
C PHE A 64 -7.01 -10.37 -1.15
N THR A 65 -7.04 -9.06 -1.01
CA THR A 65 -6.99 -8.34 0.26
C THR A 65 -8.24 -8.65 1.07
N ALA A 66 -9.43 -8.66 0.47
CA ALA A 66 -10.64 -9.10 1.14
C ALA A 66 -10.56 -10.57 1.61
N ASP A 67 -9.98 -11.46 0.78
CA ASP A 67 -9.72 -12.85 1.19
C ASP A 67 -8.74 -12.90 2.39
N ALA A 68 -7.70 -12.06 2.41
CA ALA A 68 -6.73 -11.97 3.50
C ALA A 68 -7.34 -11.38 4.79
N ASP A 69 -8.17 -10.34 4.68
CA ASP A 69 -8.87 -9.71 5.79
C ASP A 69 -9.90 -10.67 6.40
N HIS A 70 -10.57 -11.47 5.56
CA HIS A 70 -11.56 -12.45 6.03
C HIS A 70 -10.95 -13.52 6.92
N VAL A 71 -9.75 -14.01 6.59
CA VAL A 71 -9.09 -15.07 7.36
C VAL A 71 -8.36 -14.54 8.60
N LEU A 72 -8.15 -13.23 8.72
CA LEU A 72 -7.50 -12.65 9.89
C LEU A 72 -8.39 -12.82 11.13
N ASN A 73 -7.79 -13.21 12.26
CA ASN A 73 -8.47 -13.52 13.52
C ASN A 73 -9.51 -14.66 13.43
N GLN A 74 -9.41 -15.52 12.41
CA GLN A 74 -10.20 -16.73 12.30
C GLN A 74 -9.37 -17.97 12.68
N PRO A 75 -10.02 -19.08 13.08
CA PRO A 75 -9.35 -20.37 13.21
C PRO A 75 -8.69 -20.78 11.89
N ILE A 76 -7.52 -21.41 11.95
CA ILE A 76 -6.79 -21.85 10.74
C ILE A 76 -7.56 -22.92 9.97
N SER A 77 -8.34 -23.76 10.65
CA SER A 77 -9.22 -24.75 10.03
C SER A 77 -10.27 -24.09 9.13
N THR A 78 -11.06 -23.15 9.68
CA THR A 78 -12.05 -22.36 8.93
C THR A 78 -11.40 -21.54 7.82
N SER A 79 -10.24 -20.93 8.10
CA SER A 79 -9.49 -20.14 7.12
C SER A 79 -9.03 -20.99 5.94
N ALA A 80 -8.54 -22.20 6.21
CA ALA A 80 -8.08 -23.12 5.16
C ALA A 80 -9.24 -23.57 4.26
N GLU A 81 -10.38 -23.92 4.85
CA GLU A 81 -11.60 -24.28 4.10
C GLU A 81 -12.06 -23.13 3.19
N TYR A 82 -12.11 -21.91 3.73
CA TYR A 82 -12.45 -20.71 2.97
C TYR A 82 -11.50 -20.48 1.80
N LEU A 83 -10.19 -20.53 2.05
CA LEU A 83 -9.17 -20.28 1.02
C LEU A 83 -9.23 -21.33 -0.09
N LEU A 84 -9.41 -22.61 0.26
CA LEU A 84 -9.61 -23.70 -0.71
C LEU A 84 -10.85 -23.47 -1.57
N ALA A 85 -11.99 -23.14 -0.95
CA ALA A 85 -13.24 -22.84 -1.66
C ALA A 85 -13.09 -21.64 -2.62
N LYS A 86 -12.22 -20.70 -2.27
CA LYS A 86 -11.89 -19.51 -3.08
C LYS A 86 -10.81 -19.78 -4.12
N GLY A 87 -10.32 -21.01 -4.23
CA GLY A 87 -9.36 -21.45 -5.25
C GLY A 87 -7.89 -21.11 -4.93
N TRP A 88 -7.58 -20.75 -3.69
CA TRP A 88 -6.20 -20.65 -3.23
C TRP A 88 -5.59 -22.05 -3.06
N LYS A 89 -4.33 -22.19 -3.45
CA LYS A 89 -3.61 -23.46 -3.37
C LYS A 89 -2.59 -23.43 -2.23
N PRO A 90 -2.65 -24.35 -1.25
CA PRO A 90 -1.67 -24.41 -0.19
C PRO A 90 -0.32 -24.87 -0.72
N ASN A 91 0.75 -24.34 -0.14
CA ASN A 91 2.14 -24.65 -0.45
C ASN A 91 3.01 -24.34 0.79
N ASN A 92 3.19 -25.34 1.66
CA ASN A 92 4.04 -25.25 2.86
C ASN A 92 3.79 -24.01 3.73
N GLY A 93 2.53 -23.72 4.05
CA GLY A 93 2.15 -22.55 4.87
C GLY A 93 1.96 -21.25 4.08
N LEU A 94 2.17 -21.28 2.77
CA LEU A 94 1.82 -20.20 1.85
C LEU A 94 0.62 -20.60 0.99
N TRP A 95 -0.19 -19.63 0.60
CA TRP A 95 -1.36 -19.84 -0.25
C TRP A 95 -1.14 -19.10 -1.56
N LYS A 96 -1.27 -19.78 -2.71
CA LYS A 96 -1.03 -19.17 -4.03
C LYS A 96 -2.31 -19.06 -4.86
N LYS A 97 -2.51 -17.92 -5.51
CA LYS A 97 -3.62 -17.67 -6.45
C LYS A 97 -3.27 -16.55 -7.43
N GLN A 98 -3.36 -16.83 -8.74
CA GLN A 98 -3.23 -15.83 -9.82
C GLN A 98 -2.02 -14.88 -9.69
N GLY A 99 -0.83 -15.41 -9.32
CA GLY A 99 0.39 -14.61 -9.14
C GLY A 99 0.49 -13.85 -7.81
N TYR A 100 -0.40 -14.15 -6.86
CA TYR A 100 -0.33 -13.66 -5.49
C TYR A 100 -0.01 -14.79 -4.53
N VAL A 101 0.69 -14.42 -3.46
CA VAL A 101 1.02 -15.29 -2.33
C VAL A 101 0.41 -14.67 -1.08
N LEU A 102 -0.41 -15.43 -0.38
CA LEU A 102 -0.93 -15.10 0.93
C LEU A 102 -0.18 -15.92 1.98
N SER A 103 0.56 -15.24 2.85
CA SER A 103 1.28 -15.84 3.98
C SER A 103 0.46 -15.66 5.25
N LEU A 104 0.25 -16.76 5.98
CA LEU A 104 -0.47 -16.75 7.25
C LEU A 104 0.50 -17.03 8.40
N LYS A 105 0.39 -16.25 9.48
CA LYS A 105 0.99 -16.61 10.78
C LYS A 105 -0.13 -17.11 11.69
N VAL A 106 0.03 -18.31 12.23
CA VAL A 106 -0.94 -18.95 13.11
C VAL A 106 -0.35 -19.05 14.52
N GLU A 107 -1.11 -18.64 15.53
CA GLU A 107 -0.80 -18.80 16.95
C GLU A 107 -2.03 -19.35 17.66
N ALA A 108 -1.86 -20.40 18.47
CA ALA A 108 -2.97 -21.06 19.19
C ALA A 108 -4.20 -21.30 18.32
N ASP A 109 -4.00 -21.91 17.14
CA ASP A 109 -5.03 -22.22 16.14
C ASP A 109 -5.69 -21.01 15.44
N THR A 110 -5.28 -19.77 15.77
CA THR A 110 -5.84 -18.55 15.19
C THR A 110 -4.86 -17.88 14.23
N VAL A 111 -5.35 -17.40 13.09
CA VAL A 111 -4.56 -16.58 12.16
C VAL A 111 -4.35 -15.18 12.75
N VAL A 112 -3.14 -14.90 13.23
CA VAL A 112 -2.79 -13.60 13.83
C VAL A 112 -2.18 -12.62 12.82
N LYS A 113 -1.83 -13.10 11.62
CA LYS A 113 -1.33 -12.27 10.53
C LYS A 113 -1.69 -12.89 9.19
N ALA A 114 -2.20 -12.07 8.28
CA ALA A 114 -2.46 -12.41 6.90
C ALA A 114 -1.76 -11.39 6.00
N GLN A 115 -0.71 -11.80 5.29
CA GLN A 115 0.10 -10.92 4.43
C GLN A 115 -0.02 -11.33 2.98
N LEU A 116 -0.56 -10.43 2.17
CA LEU A 116 -0.63 -10.57 0.72
C LEU A 116 0.63 -9.97 0.09
N SER A 117 1.28 -10.73 -0.78
CA SER A 117 2.36 -10.27 -1.64
C SER A 117 2.14 -10.73 -3.07
N LYS A 118 2.77 -10.03 -4.01
CA LYS A 118 2.83 -10.45 -5.41
C LYS A 118 4.00 -11.44 -5.56
N GLY A 119 3.75 -12.59 -6.18
CA GLY A 119 4.74 -13.67 -6.34
C GLY A 119 5.04 -14.01 -7.79
#